data_AF-A0A4Q2Y4M0-F1
#
_entry.id   AF-A0A4Q2Y4M0-F1
#
_cell.length_a   1.000
_cell.length_b   1.000
_cell.length_c   1.000
_cell.angle_alpha   90.00
_cell.angle_beta   90.00
_cell.angle_gamma   90.00
#
_symmetry.space_group_name_H-M   'P 1'
#
loop_
_entity.id
_entity.type
_entity.pdbx_description
1 polymer ?
#
loop_
_entity_poly.entity_id
_entity_poly.type
_entity_poly.pdbx_seq_one_letter_code
_entity_poly.pdbx_strand_id
1 'polypeptide(L)'
;LHAVRLPEEEFYPAAGQGAIALEIRATDAPSRIFCEGINHPETMTRISAEREFLRLLDGGCHTPVGVFSKLENGQLTLKARVFPDAGGEPKSGALTGPADNPIALAAQLFHSLS
;
A
#
# COMPACT_ATOMS: atom_id res chain seq x y z
N LEU A 1 15.79 -25.19 -9.05
CA LEU A 1 15.19 -24.34 -8.01
C LEU A 1 13.74 -24.77 -7.84
N HIS A 2 13.34 -25.20 -6.63
CA HIS A 2 11.93 -25.34 -6.30
C HIS A 2 11.46 -23.98 -5.77
N ALA A 3 10.56 -23.33 -6.50
CA ALA A 3 9.96 -22.06 -6.10
C ALA A 3 8.44 -22.18 -6.24
N VAL A 4 7.70 -21.65 -5.26
CA VAL A 4 6.24 -21.62 -5.23
C VAL A 4 5.82 -20.18 -4.98
N ARG A 5 4.84 -19.69 -5.74
CA ARG A 5 4.23 -18.38 -5.50
C ARG A 5 3.36 -18.46 -4.25
N LEU A 6 3.58 -17.55 -3.31
CA LEU A 6 2.69 -17.35 -2.17
C LEU A 6 1.51 -16.48 -2.60
N PRO A 7 0.25 -16.87 -2.34
CA PRO A 7 -0.91 -16.03 -2.64
C PRO A 7 -0.88 -14.72 -1.84
N GLU A 8 -1.18 -13.58 -2.49
CA GLU A 8 -1.14 -12.26 -1.84
C GLU A 8 -2.19 -12.11 -0.75
N GLU A 9 -3.24 -12.93 -0.76
CA GLU A 9 -4.29 -12.93 0.26
C GLU A 9 -3.92 -13.76 1.50
N GLU A 10 -2.85 -14.55 1.42
CA GLU A 10 -2.32 -15.36 2.52
C GLU A 10 -1.02 -14.75 3.06
N PHE A 11 -0.13 -14.33 2.16
CA PHE A 11 1.16 -13.72 2.44
C PHE A 11 1.16 -12.28 1.90
N TYR A 12 0.76 -11.35 2.75
CA TYR A 12 0.64 -9.94 2.35
C TYR A 12 2.02 -9.39 1.99
N PRO A 13 2.19 -8.81 0.79
CA PRO A 13 3.44 -8.17 0.40
C PRO A 13 3.76 -6.94 1.28
N ALA A 14 5.00 -6.46 1.16
CA ALA A 14 5.35 -5.15 1.65
C ALA A 14 4.57 -4.06 0.89
N ALA A 15 4.27 -2.94 1.54
CA ALA A 15 3.58 -1.81 0.91
C ALA A 15 4.34 -1.32 -0.33
N GLY A 16 3.69 -1.35 -1.50
CA GLY A 16 4.29 -0.98 -2.78
C GLY A 16 5.22 -2.02 -3.41
N GLN A 17 5.27 -3.25 -2.91
CA GLN A 17 6.11 -4.30 -3.49
C GLN A 17 5.80 -4.53 -4.97
N GLY A 18 6.84 -4.54 -5.80
CA GLY A 18 6.72 -4.72 -7.25
C GLY A 18 6.42 -3.45 -8.04
N ALA A 19 6.15 -2.32 -7.38
CA ALA A 19 6.04 -1.02 -8.03
C ALA A 19 7.42 -0.34 -8.16
N ILE A 20 7.63 0.36 -9.28
CA ILE A 20 8.78 1.25 -9.47
C ILE A 20 8.27 2.69 -9.37
N ALA A 21 8.90 3.49 -8.51
CA ALA A 21 8.60 4.90 -8.36
C ALA A 21 9.74 5.75 -8.92
N LEU A 22 9.39 6.91 -9.47
CA LEU A 22 10.35 7.92 -9.93
C LEU A 22 10.21 9.16 -9.05
N GLU A 23 11.33 9.61 -8.52
CA GLU A 23 11.41 10.85 -7.74
C GLU A 23 12.04 11.95 -8.59
N ILE A 24 11.41 13.12 -8.57
CA ILE A 24 11.88 14.32 -9.27
C ILE A 24 11.85 15.51 -8.32
N ARG A 25 12.59 16.56 -8.64
CA ARG A 25 12.49 17.83 -7.90
C ARG A 25 11.09 18.41 -8.08
N ALA A 26 10.51 18.93 -6.99
CA ALA A 26 9.15 19.48 -7.00
C ALA A 26 8.93 20.60 -8.04
N THR A 27 9.98 21.40 -8.32
CA THR A 27 9.94 22.54 -9.24
C THR A 27 10.35 22.20 -10.69
N ASP A 28 10.68 20.94 -11.00
CA ASP A 28 11.12 20.52 -12.33
C ASP A 28 9.93 20.13 -13.21
N ALA A 29 9.33 21.15 -13.85
CA ALA A 29 8.17 20.96 -14.73
C ALA A 29 8.45 20.03 -15.93
N PRO A 30 9.60 20.10 -16.63
CA PRO A 30 9.91 19.16 -17.70
C PRO A 30 9.91 17.70 -17.24
N SER A 31 10.57 17.40 -16.12
CA SER A 31 10.61 16.02 -15.58
C SER A 31 9.22 15.53 -15.15
N ARG A 32 8.39 16.43 -14.61
CA ARG A 32 7.00 16.11 -14.24
C ARG A 32 6.18 15.62 -15.42
N ILE A 33 6.27 16.30 -16.57
CA ILE A 33 5.55 15.90 -17.79
C ILE A 33 5.93 14.48 -18.23
N PHE A 34 7.23 14.14 -18.17
CA PHE A 34 7.68 12.78 -18.50
C PHE A 34 7.16 11.75 -17.51
N CYS A 35 7.24 12.02 -16.20
CA CYS A 35 6.72 11.12 -15.17
C CYS A 35 5.21 10.90 -15.30
N GLU A 36 4.44 11.94 -15.57
CA GLU A 36 2.99 11.85 -15.81
C GLU A 36 2.68 10.97 -17.03
N GLY A 37 3.47 11.08 -18.10
CA GLY A 37 3.29 10.28 -19.33
C GLY A 37 3.54 8.78 -19.18
N ILE A 38 4.32 8.36 -18.18
CA ILE A 38 4.62 6.94 -17.90
C ILE A 38 3.94 6.41 -16.64
N ASN A 39 3.23 7.26 -15.90
CA ASN A 39 2.54 6.88 -14.68
C ASN A 39 1.40 5.90 -15.00
N HIS A 40 1.25 4.87 -14.17
CA HIS A 40 0.10 3.98 -14.22
C HIS A 40 -0.89 4.38 -13.11
N PRO A 41 -2.04 5.01 -13.43
CA PRO A 41 -2.94 5.59 -12.43
C PRO A 41 -3.43 4.58 -11.38
N GLU A 42 -3.79 3.37 -11.81
CA GLU A 42 -4.27 2.33 -10.90
C GLU A 42 -3.19 1.89 -9.91
N THR A 43 -1.94 1.75 -10.36
CA THR A 43 -0.82 1.44 -9.46
C THR A 43 -0.60 2.58 -8.48
N MET A 44 -0.62 3.84 -8.94
CA MET A 44 -0.47 5.01 -8.08
C MET A 44 -1.54 5.06 -6.98
N THR A 45 -2.81 4.82 -7.31
CA THR A 45 -3.90 4.78 -6.33
C THR A 45 -3.68 3.70 -5.27
N ARG A 46 -3.33 2.49 -5.71
CA ARG A 46 -3.06 1.34 -4.85
C ARG A 46 -1.89 1.59 -3.90
N ILE A 47 -0.74 1.98 -4.42
CA ILE A 47 0.46 2.22 -3.60
C ILE A 47 0.31 3.43 -2.68
N SER A 48 -0.50 4.41 -3.06
CA SER A 48 -0.79 5.57 -2.21
C SER A 48 -1.51 5.16 -0.93
N ALA A 49 -2.53 4.29 -1.03
CA ALA A 49 -3.20 3.74 0.16
C ALA A 49 -2.26 2.88 1.01
N GLU A 50 -1.49 1.98 0.37
CA GLU A 50 -0.57 1.08 1.07
C GLU A 50 0.51 1.84 1.84
N ARG A 51 1.13 2.84 1.20
CA ARG A 51 2.19 3.67 1.81
C ARG A 51 1.63 4.59 2.89
N GLU A 52 0.42 5.11 2.72
CA GLU A 52 -0.22 5.92 3.76
C GLU A 52 -0.51 5.09 5.02
N PHE A 53 -0.98 3.85 4.87
CA PHE A 53 -1.16 2.97 6.01
C PHE A 53 0.16 2.74 6.77
N LEU A 54 1.25 2.47 6.03
CA LEU A 54 2.58 2.30 6.61
C LEU A 54 3.06 3.59 7.32
N ARG A 55 2.83 4.76 6.71
CA ARG A 55 3.17 6.07 7.28
C ARG A 55 2.40 6.34 8.59
N LEU A 56 1.12 6.00 8.64
CA LEU A 56 0.27 6.18 9.84
C LEU A 56 0.68 5.26 10.99
N LEU A 57 1.17 4.06 10.67
CA LEU A 57 1.72 3.12 11.64
C LEU A 57 3.06 3.60 12.25
N ASP A 58 3.62 4.69 11.74
CA ASP A 58 5.01 5.10 11.99
C ASP A 58 6.00 3.96 11.67
N GLY A 59 5.62 3.12 10.70
CA GLY A 59 6.35 1.92 10.34
C GLY A 59 7.50 2.23 9.39
N GLY A 60 8.67 1.64 9.66
CA GLY A 60 9.83 1.66 8.77
C GLY A 60 10.01 0.34 8.02
N CYS A 61 11.10 0.20 7.27
CA CYS A 61 11.45 -1.04 6.54
C CYS A 61 11.60 -2.28 7.45
N HIS A 62 11.73 -2.10 8.77
CA HIS A 62 11.89 -3.17 9.75
C HIS A 62 10.62 -3.49 10.51
N THR A 63 9.55 -2.71 10.32
CA THR A 63 8.26 -2.99 10.97
C THR A 63 7.65 -4.23 10.31
N PRO A 64 7.31 -5.28 11.08
CA PRO A 64 6.75 -6.49 10.52
C PRO A 64 5.27 -6.24 10.17
N VAL A 65 5.05 -5.72 8.96
CA VAL A 65 3.74 -5.36 8.44
C VAL A 65 3.61 -5.77 6.97
N GLY A 66 2.46 -6.36 6.64
CA GLY A 66 2.04 -6.59 5.26
C GLY A 66 0.87 -5.69 4.91
N VAL A 67 0.91 -5.04 3.75
CA VAL A 67 -0.17 -4.19 3.25
C VAL A 67 -0.43 -4.51 1.79
N PHE A 68 -1.67 -4.83 1.47
CA PHE A 68 -2.08 -5.24 0.15
C PHE A 68 -3.34 -4.50 -0.27
N SER A 69 -3.36 -4.02 -1.51
CA SER A 69 -4.55 -3.43 -2.10
C SER A 69 -4.96 -4.07 -3.42
N LYS A 70 -6.27 -4.05 -3.70
CA LYS A 70 -6.87 -4.49 -4.96
C LYS A 70 -7.85 -3.42 -5.44
N LEU A 71 -7.77 -3.04 -6.71
CA LEU A 71 -8.64 -2.05 -7.33
C LEU A 71 -9.49 -2.74 -8.39
N GLU A 72 -10.81 -2.73 -8.23
CA GLU A 72 -11.77 -3.33 -9.16
C GLU A 72 -13.03 -2.47 -9.24
N ASN A 73 -13.51 -2.16 -10.45
CA ASN A 73 -14.76 -1.43 -10.68
C ASN A 73 -14.88 -0.11 -9.88
N GLY A 74 -13.78 0.64 -9.76
CA GLY A 74 -13.73 1.91 -9.03
C GLY A 74 -13.69 1.77 -7.49
N GLN A 75 -13.65 0.55 -6.98
CA GLN A 75 -13.55 0.25 -5.55
C GLN A 75 -12.15 -0.23 -5.21
N LEU A 76 -11.56 0.38 -4.19
CA LEU A 76 -10.29 -0.02 -3.62
C LEU A 76 -10.54 -0.83 -2.35
N THR A 77 -10.08 -2.09 -2.34
CA THR A 77 -9.97 -2.90 -1.13
C THR A 77 -8.55 -2.77 -0.60
N LEU A 78 -8.39 -2.33 0.64
CA LEU A 78 -7.12 -2.26 1.35
C LEU A 78 -7.13 -3.28 2.50
N LYS A 79 -6.10 -4.11 2.59
CA LYS A 79 -5.90 -5.10 3.65
C LYS A 79 -4.57 -4.84 4.33
N ALA A 80 -4.53 -4.97 5.65
CA ALA A 80 -3.30 -4.81 6.42
C ALA A 80 -3.19 -5.89 7.50
N ARG A 81 -1.95 -6.30 7.78
CA ARG A 81 -1.62 -7.21 8.88
C ARG A 81 -0.38 -6.69 9.60
N VAL A 82 -0.52 -6.36 10.87
CA VAL A 82 0.53 -5.78 11.73
C VAL A 82 0.91 -6.81 12.80
N PHE A 83 2.19 -7.18 12.82
CA PHE A 83 2.71 -8.16 13.79
C PHE A 83 3.34 -7.43 14.99
N PRO A 84 3.17 -7.93 16.23
CA PRO A 84 3.89 -7.39 17.39
C PRO A 84 5.39 -7.70 17.31
N ASP A 85 6.24 -6.74 17.69
CA ASP A 85 7.71 -6.94 17.72
C ASP A 85 8.15 -8.06 18.67
N ALA A 86 7.43 -8.23 19.80
CA ALA A 86 7.69 -9.30 20.76
C ALA A 86 7.19 -10.68 20.29
N GLY A 87 6.62 -10.77 19.10
CA GLY A 87 5.86 -11.92 18.63
C GLY A 87 4.45 -11.99 19.24
N GLY A 88 3.59 -12.81 18.64
CA GLY A 88 2.20 -12.99 19.04
C GLY A 88 1.23 -12.89 17.87
N GLU A 89 -0.06 -12.88 18.19
CA GLU A 89 -1.12 -12.80 17.19
C GLU A 89 -1.10 -11.43 16.48
N PRO A 90 -1.13 -11.41 15.13
CA PRO A 90 -1.13 -10.16 14.39
C PRO A 90 -2.52 -9.51 14.41
N LYS A 91 -2.55 -8.17 14.48
CA LYS A 91 -3.75 -7.41 14.17
C LYS A 91 -3.96 -7.40 12.66
N SER A 92 -5.14 -7.79 12.19
CA SER A 92 -5.48 -7.83 10.76
C SER A 92 -6.78 -7.09 10.49
N GLY A 93 -6.85 -6.37 9.38
CA GLY A 93 -8.05 -5.64 8.97
C GLY A 93 -8.16 -5.53 7.46
N ALA A 94 -9.39 -5.30 7.00
CA ALA A 94 -9.68 -5.03 5.60
C ALA A 94 -10.80 -3.99 5.50
N LEU A 95 -10.66 -3.07 4.56
CA LEU A 95 -11.67 -2.06 4.27
C LEU A 95 -11.80 -1.90 2.76
N THR A 96 -13.03 -1.69 2.29
CA THR A 96 -13.30 -1.40 0.87
C THR A 96 -14.08 -0.10 0.77
N GLY A 97 -13.68 0.75 -0.17
CA GLY A 97 -14.36 2.00 -0.43
C GLY A 97 -14.03 2.55 -1.82
N PRO A 98 -14.57 3.72 -2.17
CA PRO A 98 -14.26 4.39 -3.43
C PRO A 98 -12.76 4.64 -3.60
N ALA A 99 -12.26 4.46 -4.82
CA ALA A 99 -10.84 4.62 -5.15
C ALA A 99 -10.40 6.10 -5.33
N ASP A 100 -11.32 7.05 -5.19
CA ASP A 100 -11.07 8.49 -5.35
C ASP A 100 -10.31 9.10 -4.17
N ASN A 101 -10.34 8.45 -3.00
CA ASN A 101 -9.62 8.88 -1.81
C ASN A 101 -8.88 7.72 -1.11
N PRO A 102 -7.78 7.21 -1.71
CA PRO A 102 -7.01 6.10 -1.17
C PRO A 102 -6.41 6.40 0.21
N ILE A 103 -6.06 7.66 0.47
CA ILE A 103 -5.48 8.14 1.73
C ILE A 103 -6.50 8.06 2.87
N ALA A 104 -7.74 8.50 2.63
CA ALA A 104 -8.80 8.40 3.63
C ALA A 104 -9.16 6.94 3.97
N LEU A 105 -9.17 6.06 2.96
CA LEU A 105 -9.39 4.62 3.17
C LEU A 105 -8.30 4.02 4.07
N ALA A 106 -7.04 4.37 3.83
CA ALA A 106 -5.91 3.95 4.66
C ALA A 106 -6.04 4.43 6.11
N ALA A 107 -6.42 5.69 6.31
CA ALA A 107 -6.68 6.24 7.64
C ALA A 107 -7.81 5.49 8.35
N GLN A 108 -8.93 5.23 7.67
CA GLN A 108 -10.06 4.49 8.27
C GLN A 108 -9.65 3.07 8.69
N LEU A 109 -8.91 2.36 7.83
CA LEU A 109 -8.39 1.04 8.16
C LEU A 109 -7.44 1.09 9.37
N PHE A 110 -6.54 2.08 9.42
CA PHE A 110 -5.62 2.26 10.55
C PHE A 110 -6.36 2.46 11.88
N HIS A 111 -7.37 3.33 11.92
CA HIS A 111 -8.18 3.55 13.13
C HIS A 111 -8.92 2.28 13.56
N SER A 112 -9.35 1.43 12.63
CA SER A 112 -10.02 0.15 12.96
C SER A 112 -9.10 -0.89 13.61
N LEU A 113 -7.78 -0.71 13.48
CA LEU A 113 -6.75 -1.60 14.03
C LEU A 113 -6.03 -1.03 15.26
N SER A 114 -6.33 0.22 15.63
CA SER A 114 -5.75 0.89 16.79
C SER A 114 -6.25 0.27 18.08
#